data_AF-T0MLV3-F1
#
_entry.id   AF-T0MLV3-F1
#
_cell.length_a   1.000
_cell.length_b   1.000
_cell.length_c   1.000
_cell.angle_alpha   90.00
_cell.angle_beta   90.00
_cell.angle_gamma   90.00
#
_symmetry.space_group_name_H-M   'P 1'
#
loop_
_entity.id
_entity.type
_entity.pdbx_description
1 polymer ?
#
loop_
_entity_poly.entity_id
_entity_poly.type
_entity_poly.pdbx_seq_one_letter_code
_entity_poly.pdbx_strand_id
1 'polypeptide(L)'
;MYPKIEVELEDVSYGCNHLLFIDDLKLFSESDNVLKLMVNETKEFFRTVGLEMNIDKSATNSVICEDDAKLLGSHEGYKYLGITESRVGKNMTNTVEKIVNSIESRVETLCKTRLNAKNLIRAVNEYAISQINYFAGIVEMEPDQFKCIDDGIRSILIKYHVHQQPACKERLYLPRNELGRGLNSVELKSERMLFQLNNTLKSNQELFLRRKAILKIESNGNTHLSKIEGFLKCKYNIEGPVTIKLLDEAQKSSLYSDISKKFNHSKLYRIRTDPLISIKESTAWLKHGNMQPREEGALCALQDRNIFLEKGIKCPHCRDKYKSVDHMATQCDRMLSHDYMRRHNEALRCIHLQLCLNYGLTKSKKIRNHSLQECRANKSVEIRVDTRIPTSIKVKYNKPDVFILDKIKKEILIVEVGITSFDNLRAVETEKKHKYDLLANHCGAMNGYKTRIIPYVMTWEGITTTFHKKYRIELNLDSRTQAYIQARVLKMTLESLSMEARRGEVIMENEQEVTEKENLESNMCENRPISICDDILKNKIEIPLYPK
;
A
#
# COMPACT_ATOMS: atom_id res chain seq x y z
N MET A 1 2.52 37.61 -42.07
CA MET A 1 2.39 36.75 -40.88
C MET A 1 1.37 35.67 -41.25
N TYR A 2 1.71 34.38 -41.11
CA TYR A 2 0.83 33.29 -41.56
C TYR A 2 -0.44 33.19 -40.70
N PRO A 3 -1.57 32.74 -41.28
CA PRO A 3 -2.78 32.41 -40.51
C PRO A 3 -2.46 31.40 -39.41
N LYS A 4 -3.02 31.64 -38.22
CA LYS A 4 -2.88 30.73 -37.07
C LYS A 4 -4.06 29.78 -37.04
N ILE A 5 -3.86 28.57 -36.52
CA ILE A 5 -4.98 27.71 -36.15
C ILE A 5 -5.60 28.29 -34.89
N GLU A 6 -6.88 28.59 -34.93
CA GLU A 6 -7.58 29.29 -33.86
C GLU A 6 -8.54 28.37 -33.08
N VAL A 7 -8.58 28.58 -31.78
CA VAL A 7 -9.64 28.11 -30.90
C VAL A 7 -10.44 29.33 -30.50
N GLU A 8 -11.65 29.46 -31.05
CA GLU A 8 -12.58 30.53 -30.67
C GLU A 8 -12.90 30.41 -29.18
N LEU A 9 -12.86 31.52 -28.44
CA LEU A 9 -13.38 31.66 -27.07
C LEU A 9 -14.53 32.68 -27.11
N GLU A 10 -15.15 33.01 -25.97
CA GLU A 10 -16.33 33.89 -25.93
C GLU A 10 -16.06 35.28 -26.54
N ASP A 11 -14.97 35.94 -26.13
CA ASP A 11 -14.66 37.32 -26.54
C ASP A 11 -13.38 37.46 -27.38
N VAL A 12 -12.59 36.38 -27.49
CA VAL A 12 -11.25 36.38 -28.10
C VAL A 12 -10.95 35.00 -28.69
N SER A 13 -9.95 34.89 -29.57
CA SER A 13 -9.46 33.58 -30.05
C SER A 13 -8.04 33.30 -29.54
N TYR A 14 -7.76 32.02 -29.28
CA TYR A 14 -6.39 31.56 -29.06
C TYR A 14 -5.86 30.97 -30.37
N GLY A 15 -4.91 31.67 -31.00
CA GLY A 15 -4.26 31.25 -32.23
C GLY A 15 -2.86 30.67 -32.00
N CYS A 16 -2.55 29.54 -32.63
CA CYS A 16 -1.22 28.93 -32.63
C CYS A 16 -0.88 28.33 -34.01
N ASN A 17 0.37 28.48 -34.45
CA ASN A 17 0.87 27.88 -35.69
C ASN A 17 2.11 27.00 -35.44
N HIS A 18 2.62 26.94 -34.22
CA HIS A 18 3.74 26.07 -33.87
C HIS A 18 3.81 25.74 -32.38
N LEU A 19 4.37 24.57 -32.05
CA LEU A 19 4.93 24.26 -30.75
C LEU A 19 6.44 24.14 -30.90
N LEU A 20 7.18 24.74 -29.97
CA LEU A 20 8.62 24.58 -29.88
C LEU A 20 8.97 24.10 -28.48
N PHE A 21 9.71 23.01 -28.39
CA PHE A 21 10.31 22.51 -27.15
C PHE A 21 11.78 22.20 -27.39
N ILE A 22 12.67 23.08 -26.93
CA ILE A 22 14.12 23.01 -27.20
C ILE A 22 14.37 23.00 -28.72
N ASP A 23 14.67 21.85 -29.31
CA ASP A 23 14.92 21.62 -30.73
C ASP A 23 13.72 20.97 -31.45
N ASP A 24 12.75 20.42 -30.72
CA ASP A 24 11.54 19.83 -31.28
C ASP A 24 10.54 20.94 -31.69
N LEU A 25 10.52 21.26 -32.98
CA LEU A 25 9.57 22.19 -33.60
C LEU A 25 8.45 21.41 -34.33
N LYS A 26 7.20 21.73 -33.99
CA LYS A 26 6.01 21.22 -34.66
C LYS A 26 5.23 22.37 -35.25
N LEU A 27 5.06 22.40 -36.56
CA LEU A 27 4.31 23.43 -37.28
C LEU A 27 2.87 22.99 -37.54
N PHE A 28 1.95 23.95 -37.58
CA PHE A 28 0.56 23.72 -37.93
C PHE A 28 0.05 24.77 -38.92
N SER A 29 -0.77 24.30 -39.87
CA SER A 29 -1.52 25.16 -40.77
C SER A 29 -2.79 24.42 -41.21
N GLU A 30 -3.82 25.18 -41.59
CA GLU A 30 -5.03 24.64 -42.23
C GLU A 30 -4.80 24.32 -43.72
N SER A 31 -3.78 24.93 -44.33
CA SER A 31 -3.47 24.78 -45.76
C SER A 31 -2.07 24.22 -45.97
N ASP A 32 -1.97 23.15 -46.75
CA ASP A 32 -0.69 22.53 -47.15
C ASP A 32 0.26 23.53 -47.83
N ASN A 33 -0.26 24.47 -48.62
CA ASN A 33 0.54 25.50 -49.27
C ASN A 33 1.16 26.46 -48.26
N VAL A 34 0.37 26.88 -47.26
CA VAL A 34 0.85 27.75 -46.18
C VAL A 34 1.86 27.00 -45.31
N LEU A 35 1.62 25.71 -45.03
CA LEU A 35 2.58 24.86 -44.31
C LEU A 35 3.92 24.79 -45.05
N LYS A 36 3.93 24.59 -46.37
CA LYS A 36 5.17 24.55 -47.16
C LYS A 36 5.93 25.87 -47.11
N LEU A 37 5.23 27.01 -47.18
CA LEU A 37 5.86 28.34 -47.01
C LEU A 37 6.50 28.48 -45.62
N MET A 38 5.78 28.07 -44.56
CA MET A 38 6.32 28.06 -43.19
C MET A 38 7.55 27.17 -43.03
N VAL A 39 7.56 25.99 -43.67
CA VAL A 39 8.73 25.09 -43.68
C VAL A 39 9.92 25.75 -44.38
N ASN A 40 9.72 26.38 -45.53
CA ASN A 40 10.79 27.07 -46.25
C ASN A 40 11.41 28.20 -45.42
N GLU A 41 10.58 29.02 -44.78
CA GLU A 41 11.04 30.12 -43.92
C GLU A 41 11.79 29.58 -42.68
N THR A 42 11.32 28.45 -42.12
CA THR A 42 12.01 27.77 -41.01
C THR A 42 13.39 27.26 -41.45
N LYS A 43 13.51 26.68 -42.65
CA LYS A 43 14.79 26.22 -43.22
C LYS A 43 15.76 27.38 -43.46
N GLU A 44 15.27 28.50 -43.98
CA GLU A 44 16.10 29.71 -44.15
C GLU A 44 16.57 30.27 -42.82
N PHE A 45 15.70 30.32 -41.83
CA PHE A 45 16.06 30.73 -40.47
C PHE A 45 17.15 29.81 -39.91
N PHE A 46 16.96 28.49 -39.94
CA PHE A 46 17.95 27.52 -39.48
C PHE A 46 19.30 27.71 -40.17
N ARG A 47 19.32 27.82 -41.50
CA ARG A 47 20.55 28.09 -42.27
C ARG A 47 21.24 29.37 -41.81
N THR A 48 20.48 30.43 -41.56
CA THR A 48 21.01 31.73 -41.12
C THR A 48 21.68 31.66 -39.75
N VAL A 49 21.11 30.88 -38.82
CA VAL A 49 21.68 30.70 -37.48
C VAL A 49 22.68 29.55 -37.38
N GLY A 50 23.01 28.90 -38.50
CA GLY A 50 23.97 27.78 -38.54
C GLY A 50 23.40 26.45 -38.03
N LEU A 51 22.08 26.27 -38.07
CA LEU A 51 21.39 25.02 -37.75
C LEU A 51 20.99 24.28 -39.03
N GLU A 52 20.86 22.96 -38.92
CA GLU A 52 20.39 22.08 -39.99
C GLU A 52 19.20 21.24 -39.52
N MET A 53 18.25 21.02 -40.42
CA MET A 53 17.06 20.21 -40.15
C MET A 53 17.38 18.72 -40.33
N ASN A 54 16.99 17.89 -39.36
CA ASN A 54 17.19 16.45 -39.43
C ASN A 54 15.97 15.77 -40.07
N ILE A 55 16.02 15.55 -41.39
CA ILE A 55 14.92 14.96 -42.18
C ILE A 55 14.51 13.58 -41.65
N ASP A 56 15.47 12.75 -41.22
CA ASP A 56 15.20 11.40 -40.70
C ASP A 56 14.39 11.40 -39.39
N LYS A 57 14.48 12.50 -38.62
CA LYS A 57 13.71 12.72 -37.39
C LYS A 57 12.46 13.57 -37.62
N SER A 58 12.32 14.20 -38.77
CA SER A 58 11.16 15.03 -39.11
C SER A 58 10.06 14.18 -39.74
N ALA A 59 8.81 14.49 -39.43
CA ALA A 59 7.64 13.85 -40.01
C ALA A 59 6.60 14.88 -40.45
N THR A 60 5.87 14.56 -41.53
CA THR A 60 4.80 15.41 -42.06
C THR A 60 3.56 14.59 -42.40
N ASN A 61 2.40 15.24 -42.34
CA ASN A 61 1.14 14.71 -42.84
C ASN A 61 0.72 15.35 -44.18
N SER A 62 1.51 16.27 -44.72
CA SER A 62 1.28 16.94 -46.01
C SER A 62 2.22 16.37 -47.08
N VAL A 63 1.64 15.99 -48.22
CA VAL A 63 2.38 15.44 -49.37
C VAL A 63 3.34 16.49 -49.95
N ILE A 64 2.96 17.77 -49.95
CA ILE A 64 3.80 18.86 -50.50
C ILE A 64 5.11 19.05 -49.71
N CYS A 65 5.15 18.57 -48.47
CA CYS A 65 6.32 18.66 -47.59
C CYS A 65 7.12 17.35 -47.51
N GLU A 66 6.88 16.37 -48.38
CA GLU A 66 7.56 15.06 -48.33
C GLU A 66 9.08 15.15 -48.58
N ASP A 67 9.53 16.15 -49.33
CA ASP A 67 10.97 16.42 -49.55
C ASP A 67 11.68 16.94 -48.29
N ASP A 68 10.93 17.44 -47.31
CA ASP A 68 11.44 18.09 -46.11
C ASP A 68 11.34 17.21 -44.86
N ALA A 69 10.49 16.18 -44.89
CA ALA A 69 10.20 15.32 -43.75
C ALA A 69 9.56 14.00 -44.21
N LYS A 70 9.72 12.93 -43.43
CA LYS A 70 9.07 11.65 -43.74
C LYS A 70 7.54 11.79 -43.74
N LEU A 71 6.90 11.47 -44.85
CA LEU A 71 5.43 11.43 -44.94
C LEU A 71 4.86 10.28 -44.10
N LEU A 72 3.95 10.60 -43.17
CA LEU A 72 3.33 9.62 -42.29
C LEU A 72 2.26 8.80 -43.04
N GLY A 73 2.41 7.49 -43.01
CA GLY A 73 1.38 6.53 -43.43
C GLY A 73 0.13 6.55 -42.55
N SER A 74 -0.93 5.87 -42.98
CA SER A 74 -2.23 5.81 -42.26
C SER A 74 -2.12 5.15 -40.87
N HIS A 75 -1.24 4.17 -40.72
CA HIS A 75 -1.01 3.43 -39.47
C HIS A 75 0.29 3.82 -38.76
N GLU A 76 1.06 4.74 -39.35
CA GLU A 76 2.29 5.24 -38.75
C GLU A 76 1.97 6.36 -37.76
N GLY A 77 2.71 6.38 -36.65
CA GLY A 77 2.66 7.45 -35.67
C GLY A 77 3.98 8.16 -35.54
N TYR A 78 3.93 9.44 -35.23
CA TYR A 78 5.10 10.26 -34.91
C TYR A 78 5.22 10.40 -33.40
N LYS A 79 6.44 10.27 -32.88
CA LYS A 79 6.68 10.40 -31.43
C LYS A 79 7.06 11.84 -31.10
N TYR A 80 6.16 12.59 -30.48
CA TYR A 80 6.40 13.95 -29.99
C TYR A 80 6.44 13.96 -28.46
N LEU A 81 7.55 14.43 -27.87
CA LEU A 81 7.76 14.50 -26.41
C LEU A 81 7.39 13.19 -25.69
N GLY A 82 7.75 12.04 -26.25
CA GLY A 82 7.49 10.74 -25.62
C GLY A 82 6.12 10.12 -25.94
N ILE A 83 5.19 10.85 -26.54
CA ILE A 83 3.83 10.38 -26.89
C ILE A 83 3.78 10.09 -28.39
N THR A 84 3.16 8.97 -28.77
CA THR A 84 2.99 8.63 -30.19
C THR A 84 1.64 9.18 -30.67
N GLU A 85 1.69 10.07 -31.64
CA GLU A 85 0.53 10.71 -32.25
C GLU A 85 0.32 10.18 -33.66
N SER A 86 -0.94 10.02 -34.05
CA SER A 86 -1.36 9.70 -35.41
C SER A 86 -1.18 10.90 -36.36
N ARG A 87 -1.37 10.67 -37.66
CA ARG A 87 -1.35 11.70 -38.70
C ARG A 87 -2.32 12.88 -38.46
N VAL A 88 -3.37 12.67 -37.67
CA VAL A 88 -4.36 13.71 -37.28
C VAL A 88 -4.04 14.37 -35.94
N GLY A 89 -2.87 14.11 -35.34
CA GLY A 89 -2.45 14.71 -34.07
C GLY A 89 -3.15 14.15 -32.83
N LYS A 90 -3.89 13.04 -32.94
CA LYS A 90 -4.47 12.32 -31.80
C LYS A 90 -3.50 11.24 -31.31
N ASN A 91 -3.49 10.98 -30.00
CA ASN A 91 -2.74 9.87 -29.41
C ASN A 91 -3.07 8.55 -30.11
N MET A 92 -2.06 7.72 -30.38
CA MET A 92 -2.30 6.39 -30.94
C MET A 92 -3.07 5.51 -29.96
N THR A 93 -3.95 4.66 -30.50
CA THR A 93 -4.80 3.75 -29.71
C THR A 93 -4.01 2.80 -28.81
N ASN A 94 -2.82 2.36 -29.23
CA ASN A 94 -1.95 1.48 -28.44
C ASN A 94 -1.10 2.20 -27.38
N THR A 95 -1.25 3.52 -27.21
CA THR A 95 -0.43 4.28 -26.24
C THR A 95 -0.69 3.82 -24.81
N VAL A 96 -1.97 3.61 -24.45
CA VAL A 96 -2.35 3.12 -23.12
C VAL A 96 -1.76 1.74 -22.87
N GLU A 97 -1.88 0.82 -23.82
CA GLU A 97 -1.33 -0.53 -23.74
C GLU A 97 0.20 -0.52 -23.52
N LYS A 98 0.93 0.33 -24.25
CA LYS A 98 2.39 0.51 -24.04
C LYS A 98 2.72 1.01 -22.63
N ILE A 99 1.91 1.92 -22.07
CA ILE A 99 2.10 2.41 -20.70
C ILE A 99 1.86 1.27 -19.70
N VAL A 100 0.76 0.51 -19.86
CA VAL A 100 0.43 -0.64 -19.01
C VAL A 100 1.56 -1.67 -19.04
N ASN A 101 1.95 -2.13 -20.23
CA ASN A 101 3.03 -3.11 -20.43
C ASN A 101 4.36 -2.64 -19.82
N SER A 102 4.67 -1.34 -19.94
CA SER A 102 5.87 -0.77 -19.32
C SER A 102 5.80 -0.79 -17.79
N ILE A 103 4.67 -0.41 -17.19
CA ILE A 103 4.49 -0.44 -15.73
C ILE A 103 4.59 -1.88 -15.22
N GLU A 104 3.85 -2.80 -15.85
CA GLU A 104 3.83 -4.22 -15.49
C GLU A 104 5.21 -4.86 -15.58
N SER A 105 5.93 -4.64 -16.69
CA SER A 105 7.30 -5.14 -16.87
C SER A 105 8.26 -4.65 -15.76
N ARG A 106 8.12 -3.39 -15.34
CA ARG A 106 8.91 -2.83 -14.22
C ARG A 106 8.53 -3.47 -12.89
N VAL A 107 7.24 -3.65 -12.60
CA VAL A 107 6.79 -4.34 -11.38
C VAL A 107 7.30 -5.77 -11.35
N GLU A 108 7.19 -6.50 -12.45
CA GLU A 108 7.67 -7.87 -12.56
C GLU A 108 9.19 -7.96 -12.35
N THR A 109 9.95 -7.04 -12.94
CA THR A 109 11.41 -6.97 -12.73
C THR A 109 11.75 -6.69 -11.27
N LEU A 110 11.03 -5.77 -10.62
CA LEU A 110 11.22 -5.46 -9.21
C LEU A 110 10.91 -6.65 -8.29
N CYS A 111 9.87 -7.43 -8.59
CA CYS A 111 9.50 -8.63 -7.84
C CYS A 111 10.57 -9.73 -7.88
N LYS A 112 11.47 -9.73 -8.89
CA LYS A 112 12.61 -10.66 -8.99
C LYS A 112 13.84 -10.21 -8.19
N THR A 113 13.84 -9.00 -7.64
CA THR A 113 14.97 -8.46 -6.86
C THR A 113 15.02 -9.04 -5.44
N ARG A 114 16.12 -8.79 -4.72
CA ARG A 114 16.30 -9.17 -3.31
C ARG A 114 15.91 -8.06 -2.32
N LEU A 115 15.06 -7.12 -2.74
CA LEU A 115 14.59 -6.04 -1.87
C LEU A 115 13.72 -6.60 -0.75
N ASN A 116 13.81 -6.01 0.44
CA ASN A 116 12.83 -6.26 1.50
C ASN A 116 11.46 -5.68 1.12
N ALA A 117 10.40 -6.15 1.79
CA ALA A 117 9.02 -5.81 1.44
C ALA A 117 8.75 -4.29 1.35
N LYS A 118 9.25 -3.53 2.33
CA LYS A 118 9.12 -2.06 2.36
C LYS A 118 9.80 -1.40 1.16
N ASN A 119 11.04 -1.81 0.86
CA ASN A 119 11.80 -1.24 -0.23
C ASN A 119 11.25 -1.66 -1.60
N LEU A 120 10.69 -2.87 -1.72
CA LEU A 120 10.02 -3.32 -2.93
C LEU A 120 8.80 -2.44 -3.23
N ILE A 121 7.89 -2.25 -2.26
CA ILE A 121 6.70 -1.40 -2.46
C ILE A 121 7.10 0.04 -2.77
N ARG A 122 8.14 0.58 -2.09
CA ARG A 122 8.67 1.90 -2.42
C ARG A 122 9.19 1.97 -3.85
N ALA A 123 9.95 0.97 -4.30
CA ALA A 123 10.45 0.91 -5.67
C ALA A 123 9.31 0.80 -6.69
N VAL A 124 8.26 0.02 -6.41
CA VAL A 124 7.08 -0.04 -7.28
C VAL A 124 6.42 1.33 -7.41
N ASN A 125 6.26 2.05 -6.30
CA ASN A 125 5.70 3.41 -6.32
C ASN A 125 6.57 4.41 -7.09
N GLU A 126 7.89 4.40 -6.85
CA GLU A 126 8.81 5.42 -7.36
C GLU A 126 9.32 5.14 -8.78
N TYR A 127 9.37 3.87 -9.21
CA TYR A 127 9.93 3.46 -10.51
C TYR A 127 8.88 2.95 -11.50
N ALA A 128 7.88 2.19 -11.06
CA ALA A 128 6.86 1.64 -11.94
C ALA A 128 5.65 2.59 -12.04
N ILE A 129 4.93 2.79 -10.94
CA ILE A 129 3.71 3.61 -10.91
C ILE A 129 3.98 5.07 -11.29
N SER A 130 5.16 5.59 -10.98
CA SER A 130 5.54 6.98 -11.33
C SER A 130 5.52 7.27 -12.83
N GLN A 131 5.52 6.25 -13.70
CA GLN A 131 5.35 6.46 -15.14
C GLN A 131 4.02 7.15 -15.47
N ILE A 132 2.95 6.86 -14.71
CA ILE A 132 1.65 7.48 -14.93
C ILE A 132 1.67 8.99 -14.69
N ASN A 133 2.66 9.50 -13.95
CA ASN A 133 2.78 10.93 -13.63
C ASN A 133 2.83 11.80 -14.89
N TYR A 134 3.48 11.30 -15.94
CA TYR A 134 3.65 12.03 -17.18
C TYR A 134 2.41 11.94 -18.08
N PHE A 135 1.72 10.79 -18.07
CA PHE A 135 0.65 10.52 -19.03
C PHE A 135 -0.74 10.90 -18.54
N ALA A 136 -1.01 10.88 -17.23
CA ALA A 136 -2.34 11.21 -16.72
C ALA A 136 -2.69 12.67 -16.99
N GLY A 137 -3.76 12.87 -17.76
CA GLY A 137 -4.23 14.19 -18.21
C GLY A 137 -3.65 14.66 -19.55
N ILE A 138 -2.75 13.88 -20.17
CA ILE A 138 -2.27 14.11 -21.54
C ILE A 138 -2.77 12.99 -22.46
N VAL A 139 -2.71 11.74 -21.99
CA VAL A 139 -3.34 10.60 -22.63
C VAL A 139 -4.76 10.48 -22.09
N GLU A 140 -5.73 10.55 -22.99
CA GLU A 140 -7.13 10.32 -22.65
C GLU A 140 -7.30 8.90 -22.15
N MET A 141 -7.67 8.78 -20.88
CA MET A 141 -7.85 7.52 -20.19
C MET A 141 -9.11 7.61 -19.33
N GLU A 142 -9.95 6.58 -19.45
CA GLU A 142 -11.15 6.44 -18.64
C GLU A 142 -10.83 5.83 -17.26
N PRO A 143 -11.67 6.04 -16.23
CA PRO A 143 -11.47 5.50 -14.88
C PRO A 143 -11.15 4.01 -14.84
N ASP A 144 -11.87 3.21 -15.64
CA ASP A 144 -11.69 1.76 -15.67
C ASP A 144 -10.30 1.35 -16.17
N GLN A 145 -9.67 2.14 -17.06
CA GLN A 145 -8.32 1.85 -17.53
C GLN A 145 -7.27 2.05 -16.43
N PHE A 146 -7.44 3.04 -15.54
CA PHE A 146 -6.57 3.18 -14.38
C PHE A 146 -6.73 2.02 -13.40
N LYS A 147 -7.97 1.55 -13.22
CA LYS A 147 -8.27 0.38 -12.38
C LYS A 147 -7.67 -0.91 -12.97
N CYS A 148 -7.71 -1.10 -14.29
CA CYS A 148 -7.05 -2.23 -14.95
C CYS A 148 -5.53 -2.25 -14.68
N ILE A 149 -4.87 -1.09 -14.61
CA ILE A 149 -3.44 -1.03 -14.24
C ILE A 149 -3.23 -1.51 -12.80
N ASP A 150 -4.09 -1.08 -11.86
CA ASP A 150 -4.03 -1.57 -10.48
C ASP A 150 -4.27 -3.10 -10.41
N ASP A 151 -5.17 -3.63 -11.24
CA ASP A 151 -5.44 -5.07 -11.34
C ASP A 151 -4.22 -5.84 -11.86
N GLY A 152 -3.58 -5.36 -12.94
CA GLY A 152 -2.35 -5.94 -13.49
C GLY A 152 -1.19 -5.95 -12.48
N ILE A 153 -0.97 -4.82 -11.79
CA ILE A 153 0.03 -4.74 -10.71
C ILE A 153 -0.26 -5.76 -9.61
N ARG A 154 -1.52 -5.87 -9.16
CA ARG A 154 -1.90 -6.85 -8.13
C ARG A 154 -1.70 -8.29 -8.60
N SER A 155 -2.07 -8.60 -9.83
CA SER A 155 -1.86 -9.93 -10.44
C SER A 155 -0.39 -10.33 -10.42
N ILE A 156 0.52 -9.42 -10.76
CA ILE A 156 1.96 -9.66 -10.66
C ILE A 156 2.39 -9.86 -9.19
N LEU A 157 1.92 -9.02 -8.26
CA LEU A 157 2.26 -9.18 -6.85
C LEU A 157 1.77 -10.53 -6.29
N ILE A 158 0.63 -11.04 -6.76
CA ILE A 158 0.11 -12.38 -6.43
C ILE A 158 0.98 -13.47 -7.05
N LYS A 159 1.31 -13.37 -8.35
CA LYS A 159 2.21 -14.29 -9.07
C LYS A 159 3.54 -14.50 -8.37
N TYR A 160 4.11 -13.44 -7.78
CA TYR A 160 5.39 -13.51 -7.05
C TYR A 160 5.23 -13.75 -5.53
N HIS A 161 4.00 -14.03 -5.07
CA HIS A 161 3.60 -14.22 -3.67
C HIS A 161 3.90 -13.03 -2.74
N VAL A 162 4.10 -11.84 -3.30
CA VAL A 162 4.27 -10.60 -2.55
C VAL A 162 2.95 -10.19 -1.89
N HIS A 163 1.83 -10.50 -2.54
CA HIS A 163 0.48 -10.42 -1.99
C HIS A 163 -0.19 -11.78 -2.13
N GLN A 164 -1.12 -12.10 -1.24
CA GLN A 164 -1.84 -13.37 -1.25
C GLN A 164 -3.27 -13.09 -1.70
N GLN A 165 -3.82 -13.91 -2.60
CA GLN A 165 -5.20 -13.75 -3.10
C GLN A 165 -6.25 -13.57 -1.98
N PRO A 166 -6.22 -14.35 -0.85
CA PRO A 166 -7.20 -14.16 0.21
C PRO A 166 -7.00 -12.91 1.07
N ALA A 167 -5.85 -12.22 0.95
CA ALA A 167 -5.55 -11.04 1.74
C ALA A 167 -6.41 -9.84 1.31
N CYS A 168 -6.54 -8.86 2.20
CA CYS A 168 -7.31 -7.66 1.94
C CYS A 168 -6.64 -6.81 0.85
N LYS A 169 -7.33 -6.61 -0.28
CA LYS A 169 -6.82 -5.76 -1.38
C LYS A 169 -6.70 -4.29 -0.97
N GLU A 170 -7.65 -3.76 -0.21
CA GLU A 170 -7.68 -2.34 0.20
C GLU A 170 -6.52 -2.01 1.13
N ARG A 171 -6.13 -2.97 1.98
CA ARG A 171 -4.96 -2.89 2.84
C ARG A 171 -3.67 -2.61 2.07
N LEU A 172 -3.56 -3.11 0.82
CA LEU A 172 -2.38 -2.88 -0.01
C LEU A 172 -2.14 -1.38 -0.21
N TYR A 173 -3.22 -0.61 -0.37
CA TYR A 173 -3.22 0.82 -0.64
C TYR A 173 -3.21 1.71 0.60
N LEU A 174 -3.51 1.15 1.77
CA LEU A 174 -3.45 1.90 3.03
C LEU A 174 -2.01 2.22 3.46
N PRO A 175 -1.78 3.32 4.21
CA PRO A 175 -0.46 3.66 4.75
C PRO A 175 0.09 2.60 5.71
N ARG A 176 1.42 2.40 5.71
CA ARG A 176 2.10 1.42 6.58
C ARG A 176 1.96 1.70 8.08
N ASN A 177 1.76 2.95 8.47
CA ASN A 177 1.49 3.37 9.85
C ASN A 177 0.02 3.19 10.26
N GLU A 178 -0.81 2.65 9.37
CA GLU A 178 -2.24 2.41 9.57
C GLU A 178 -2.64 1.00 9.11
N LEU A 179 -1.79 0.02 9.44
CA LEU A 179 -1.95 -1.41 9.11
C LEU A 179 -1.87 -1.75 7.62
N GLY A 180 -1.72 -0.77 6.75
CA GLY A 180 -1.56 -0.96 5.31
C GLY A 180 -0.16 -1.34 4.84
N ARG A 181 0.02 -1.44 3.52
CA ARG A 181 1.31 -1.78 2.88
C ARG A 181 1.93 -0.63 2.09
N GLY A 182 1.18 0.42 1.83
CA GLY A 182 1.63 1.67 1.23
C GLY A 182 1.94 1.59 -0.26
N LEU A 183 1.32 0.66 -1.00
CA LEU A 183 1.32 0.72 -2.46
C LEU A 183 0.42 1.89 -2.88
N ASN A 184 0.84 2.68 -3.87
CA ASN A 184 -0.06 3.70 -4.43
C ASN A 184 -1.05 3.01 -5.37
N SER A 185 -2.34 3.30 -5.24
CA SER A 185 -3.30 2.95 -6.29
C SER A 185 -3.15 3.93 -7.45
N VAL A 186 -3.04 3.40 -8.66
CA VAL A 186 -2.99 4.19 -9.90
C VAL A 186 -4.31 4.93 -10.10
N GLU A 187 -5.44 4.30 -9.80
CA GLU A 187 -6.77 4.92 -9.82
C GLU A 187 -6.86 6.13 -8.88
N LEU A 188 -6.57 5.95 -7.59
CA LEU A 188 -6.66 7.05 -6.61
C LEU A 188 -5.64 8.17 -6.91
N LYS A 189 -4.48 7.79 -7.45
CA LYS A 189 -3.42 8.73 -7.82
C LYS A 189 -3.80 9.55 -9.05
N SER A 190 -4.41 8.94 -10.08
CA SER A 190 -4.81 9.64 -11.30
C SER A 190 -5.94 10.62 -11.02
N GLU A 191 -6.91 10.25 -10.18
CA GLU A 191 -7.96 11.16 -9.71
C GLU A 191 -7.41 12.45 -9.11
N ARG A 192 -6.46 12.32 -8.18
CA ARG A 192 -5.80 13.46 -7.55
C ARG A 192 -5.04 14.30 -8.57
N MET A 193 -4.33 13.67 -9.50
CA MET A 193 -3.57 14.36 -10.53
C MET A 193 -4.47 15.14 -11.49
N LEU A 194 -5.53 14.51 -12.00
CA LEU A 194 -6.49 15.12 -12.93
C LEU A 194 -7.20 16.29 -12.26
N PHE A 195 -7.59 16.15 -10.99
CA PHE A 195 -8.21 17.24 -10.25
C PHE A 195 -7.24 18.42 -10.04
N GLN A 196 -5.97 18.15 -9.72
CA GLN A 196 -4.93 19.19 -9.63
C GLN A 196 -4.67 19.88 -10.95
N LEU A 197 -4.61 19.12 -12.05
CA LEU A 197 -4.43 19.66 -13.40
C LEU A 197 -5.60 20.57 -13.78
N ASN A 198 -6.84 20.11 -13.59
CA ASN A 198 -8.04 20.89 -13.88
C ASN A 198 -8.07 22.20 -13.07
N ASN A 199 -7.78 22.15 -11.77
CA ASN A 199 -7.72 23.36 -10.93
C ASN A 199 -6.60 24.32 -11.36
N THR A 200 -5.45 23.77 -11.77
CA THR A 200 -4.33 24.59 -12.25
C THR A 200 -4.73 25.32 -13.55
N LEU A 201 -5.40 24.62 -14.46
CA LEU A 201 -5.92 25.22 -15.69
C LEU A 201 -6.93 26.34 -15.37
N LYS A 202 -7.86 26.11 -14.44
CA LYS A 202 -8.88 27.09 -14.01
C LYS A 202 -8.29 28.33 -13.31
N SER A 203 -7.32 28.15 -12.41
CA SER A 203 -6.85 29.19 -11.48
C SER A 203 -6.37 30.50 -12.11
N ASN A 204 -5.92 30.47 -13.37
CA ASN A 204 -5.44 31.65 -14.12
C ASN A 204 -5.95 31.64 -15.57
N GLN A 205 -7.11 31.04 -15.85
CA GLN A 205 -7.60 30.91 -17.23
C GLN A 205 -7.83 32.25 -17.92
N GLU A 206 -8.20 33.30 -17.16
CA GLU A 206 -8.41 34.64 -17.71
C GLU A 206 -7.10 35.35 -18.08
N LEU A 207 -5.97 34.96 -17.47
CA LEU A 207 -4.65 35.52 -17.79
C LEU A 207 -3.97 34.79 -18.95
N PHE A 208 -4.32 33.53 -19.20
CA PHE A 208 -3.65 32.68 -20.18
C PHE A 208 -4.66 32.06 -21.14
N LEU A 209 -4.83 32.67 -22.33
CA LEU A 209 -5.75 32.22 -23.37
C LEU A 209 -5.59 30.74 -23.73
N ARG A 210 -4.35 30.21 -23.72
CA ARG A 210 -4.09 28.78 -23.95
C ARG A 210 -4.80 27.87 -22.95
N ARG A 211 -4.86 28.26 -21.67
CA ARG A 211 -5.56 27.47 -20.64
C ARG A 211 -7.07 27.51 -20.85
N LYS A 212 -7.62 28.68 -21.17
CA LYS A 212 -9.05 28.86 -21.51
C LYS A 212 -9.44 28.02 -22.73
N ALA A 213 -8.58 27.99 -23.76
CA ALA A 213 -8.74 27.13 -24.92
C ALA A 213 -8.71 25.64 -24.60
N ILE A 214 -7.74 25.18 -23.79
CA ILE A 214 -7.69 23.78 -23.33
C ILE A 214 -8.98 23.42 -22.59
N LEU A 215 -9.41 24.22 -21.61
CA LEU A 215 -10.63 23.96 -20.86
C LEU A 215 -11.89 23.91 -21.75
N LYS A 216 -11.99 24.80 -22.74
CA LYS A 216 -13.10 24.77 -23.71
C LYS A 216 -13.09 23.47 -24.53
N ILE A 217 -11.94 23.06 -25.05
CA ILE A 217 -11.82 21.81 -25.83
C ILE A 217 -12.17 20.59 -24.97
N GLU A 218 -11.62 20.50 -23.76
CA GLU A 218 -11.88 19.40 -22.82
C GLU A 218 -13.38 19.33 -22.44
N SER A 219 -14.02 20.50 -22.22
CA SER A 219 -15.45 20.58 -21.92
C SER A 219 -16.32 20.17 -23.11
N ASN A 220 -15.99 20.65 -24.32
CA ASN A 220 -16.71 20.29 -25.54
C ASN A 220 -16.56 18.80 -25.90
N GLY A 221 -15.37 18.25 -25.67
CA GLY A 221 -15.08 16.84 -25.83
C GLY A 221 -15.69 15.96 -24.74
N ASN A 222 -16.28 16.55 -23.70
CA ASN A 222 -16.92 15.84 -22.59
C ASN A 222 -15.95 14.84 -21.89
N THR A 223 -14.66 15.19 -21.86
CA THR A 223 -13.57 14.32 -21.42
C THR A 223 -13.64 14.01 -19.93
N HIS A 224 -12.93 12.97 -19.48
CA HIS A 224 -12.83 12.68 -18.05
C HIS A 224 -12.19 13.83 -17.25
N LEU A 225 -11.19 14.52 -17.82
CA LEU A 225 -10.53 15.67 -17.18
C LEU A 225 -11.51 16.82 -16.93
N SER A 226 -12.40 17.14 -17.87
CA SER A 226 -13.40 18.21 -17.68
C SER A 226 -14.44 17.84 -16.60
N LYS A 227 -14.81 16.56 -16.53
CA LYS A 227 -15.78 16.02 -15.56
C LYS A 227 -15.20 15.70 -14.18
N ILE A 228 -13.88 15.75 -14.00
CA ILE A 228 -13.21 15.18 -12.83
C ILE A 228 -13.80 15.64 -11.50
N GLU A 229 -14.16 16.92 -11.36
CA GLU A 229 -14.72 17.44 -10.11
C GLU A 229 -16.10 16.84 -9.81
N GLY A 230 -16.98 16.74 -10.81
CA GLY A 230 -18.29 16.11 -10.67
C GLY A 230 -18.18 14.62 -10.40
N PHE A 231 -17.29 13.93 -11.12
CA PHE A 231 -16.98 12.52 -10.91
C PHE A 231 -16.56 12.24 -9.45
N LEU A 232 -15.63 13.03 -8.90
CA LEU A 232 -15.15 12.86 -7.53
C LEU A 232 -16.24 13.12 -6.49
N LYS A 233 -17.09 14.14 -6.70
CA LYS A 233 -18.25 14.40 -5.83
C LYS A 233 -19.20 13.21 -5.80
N CYS A 234 -19.52 12.64 -6.96
CA CYS A 234 -20.40 11.47 -7.04
C CYS A 234 -19.76 10.23 -6.44
N LYS A 235 -18.50 9.92 -6.78
CA LYS A 235 -17.81 8.70 -6.34
C LYS A 235 -17.62 8.65 -4.82
N TYR A 236 -17.27 9.79 -4.21
CA TYR A 236 -16.94 9.88 -2.80
C TYR A 236 -18.03 10.52 -1.93
N ASN A 237 -19.18 10.85 -2.53
CA ASN A 237 -20.29 11.56 -1.88
C ASN A 237 -19.82 12.83 -1.15
N ILE A 238 -19.01 13.65 -1.84
CA ILE A 238 -18.46 14.90 -1.27
C ILE A 238 -19.46 16.02 -1.46
N GLU A 239 -19.92 16.59 -0.34
CA GLU A 239 -20.74 17.79 -0.31
C GLU A 239 -19.85 19.04 -0.39
N GLY A 240 -20.18 19.96 -1.30
CA GLY A 240 -19.47 21.24 -1.46
C GLY A 240 -18.20 21.19 -2.33
N PRO A 241 -17.32 22.20 -2.21
CA PRO A 241 -16.09 22.29 -3.02
C PRO A 241 -15.08 21.19 -2.68
N VAL A 242 -14.56 20.52 -3.71
CA VAL A 242 -13.51 19.51 -3.53
C VAL A 242 -12.18 20.21 -3.21
N THR A 243 -11.45 19.71 -2.23
CA THR A 243 -10.06 20.11 -1.95
C THR A 243 -9.17 18.88 -1.95
N ILE A 244 -7.85 19.05 -2.13
CA ILE A 244 -6.91 17.91 -2.11
C ILE A 244 -6.95 17.17 -0.77
N LYS A 245 -6.99 17.92 0.34
CA LYS A 245 -7.08 17.33 1.67
C LYS A 245 -8.37 16.51 1.84
N LEU A 246 -9.51 17.06 1.40
CA LEU A 246 -10.79 16.38 1.46
C LEU A 246 -10.82 15.13 0.57
N LEU A 247 -10.24 15.20 -0.62
CA LEU A 247 -10.09 14.06 -1.51
C LEU A 247 -9.23 12.95 -0.89
N ASP A 248 -8.06 13.29 -0.34
CA ASP A 248 -7.17 12.32 0.32
C ASP A 248 -7.89 11.63 1.50
N GLU A 249 -8.67 12.37 2.29
CA GLU A 249 -9.49 11.85 3.39
C GLU A 249 -10.64 10.96 2.89
N ALA A 250 -11.30 11.34 1.79
CA ALA A 250 -12.43 10.62 1.22
C ALA A 250 -12.00 9.30 0.55
N GLN A 251 -10.93 9.31 -0.23
CA GLN A 251 -10.33 8.11 -0.83
C GLN A 251 -9.95 7.08 0.25
N LYS A 252 -9.30 7.54 1.30
CA LYS A 252 -8.93 6.70 2.45
C LYS A 252 -10.15 6.17 3.20
N SER A 253 -11.18 6.99 3.36
CA SER A 253 -12.43 6.58 4.00
C SER A 253 -13.18 5.53 3.18
N SER A 254 -13.15 5.65 1.85
CA SER A 254 -13.69 4.66 0.91
C SER A 254 -13.00 3.29 1.08
N LEU A 255 -11.66 3.25 1.13
CA LEU A 255 -10.92 2.01 1.39
C LEU A 255 -11.34 1.35 2.71
N TYR A 256 -11.50 2.13 3.78
CA TYR A 256 -11.97 1.59 5.06
C TYR A 256 -13.43 1.13 5.04
N SER A 257 -14.30 1.81 4.29
CA SER A 257 -15.68 1.38 4.08
C SER A 257 -15.73 0.00 3.42
N ASP A 258 -14.92 -0.21 2.38
CA ASP A 258 -14.86 -1.50 1.69
C ASP A 258 -14.28 -2.63 2.54
N ILE A 259 -13.30 -2.32 3.40
CA ILE A 259 -12.82 -3.26 4.43
C ILE A 259 -13.94 -3.63 5.41
N SER A 260 -14.75 -2.65 5.81
CA SER A 260 -15.78 -2.83 6.83
C SER A 260 -16.92 -3.73 6.36
N LYS A 261 -17.18 -3.76 5.05
CA LYS A 261 -18.13 -4.68 4.40
C LYS A 261 -17.67 -6.15 4.46
N LYS A 262 -16.38 -6.42 4.70
CA LYS A 262 -15.81 -7.78 4.71
C LYS A 262 -15.67 -8.29 6.15
N PHE A 263 -16.51 -9.25 6.53
CA PHE A 263 -16.62 -9.74 7.92
C PHE A 263 -15.28 -10.12 8.58
N ASN A 264 -14.42 -10.88 7.89
CA ASN A 264 -13.14 -11.30 8.47
C ASN A 264 -12.10 -10.17 8.48
N HIS A 265 -12.01 -9.37 7.41
CA HIS A 265 -11.04 -8.28 7.31
C HIS A 265 -11.35 -7.17 8.32
N SER A 266 -12.63 -6.84 8.52
CA SER A 266 -13.07 -5.76 9.42
C SER A 266 -12.66 -5.97 10.89
N LYS A 267 -12.50 -7.23 11.33
CA LYS A 267 -12.06 -7.57 12.70
C LYS A 267 -10.71 -6.97 13.09
N LEU A 268 -9.77 -6.86 12.15
CA LEU A 268 -8.48 -6.21 12.40
C LEU A 268 -8.65 -4.69 12.53
N TYR A 269 -9.52 -4.10 11.71
CA TYR A 269 -9.66 -2.65 11.60
C TYR A 269 -10.64 -2.05 12.62
N ARG A 270 -11.42 -2.86 13.34
CA ARG A 270 -12.23 -2.38 14.49
C ARG A 270 -11.39 -1.68 15.56
N ILE A 271 -10.08 -1.95 15.61
CA ILE A 271 -9.17 -1.32 16.56
C ILE A 271 -8.94 0.17 16.29
N ARG A 272 -9.27 0.67 15.09
CA ARG A 272 -9.09 2.09 14.74
C ARG A 272 -9.92 3.02 15.60
N THR A 273 -11.09 2.58 16.04
CA THR A 273 -12.01 3.39 16.85
C THR A 273 -11.72 3.26 18.34
N ASP A 274 -10.79 2.39 18.74
CA ASP A 274 -10.46 2.15 20.14
C ASP A 274 -9.36 3.13 20.63
N PRO A 275 -9.68 4.08 21.54
CA PRO A 275 -8.72 5.08 22.01
C PRO A 275 -7.59 4.48 22.88
N LEU A 276 -7.73 3.24 23.36
CA LEU A 276 -6.73 2.58 24.20
C LEU A 276 -5.75 1.74 23.39
N ILE A 277 -5.90 1.67 22.06
CA ILE A 277 -5.02 0.94 21.16
C ILE A 277 -4.05 1.89 20.45
N SER A 278 -2.79 1.49 20.36
CA SER A 278 -1.80 2.24 19.59
C SER A 278 -1.60 1.62 18.22
N ILE A 279 -2.22 2.19 17.18
CA ILE A 279 -2.00 1.77 15.79
C ILE A 279 -0.51 1.92 15.42
N LYS A 280 0.12 3.02 15.86
CA LYS A 280 1.53 3.31 15.58
C LYS A 280 2.47 2.25 16.17
N GLU A 281 2.26 1.84 17.40
CA GLU A 281 3.09 0.78 18.02
C GLU A 281 2.72 -0.59 17.43
N SER A 282 1.45 -0.83 17.07
CA SER A 282 0.98 -2.09 16.46
C SER A 282 1.47 -2.33 15.02
N THR A 283 1.98 -1.29 14.35
CA THR A 283 2.44 -1.33 12.94
C THR A 283 3.96 -1.25 12.80
N ALA A 284 4.72 -1.36 13.90
CA ALA A 284 6.17 -1.21 13.85
C ALA A 284 6.82 -2.22 12.89
N TRP A 285 6.33 -3.47 12.84
CA TRP A 285 6.80 -4.50 11.91
C TRP A 285 6.63 -4.12 10.42
N LEU A 286 5.55 -3.45 10.03
CA LEU A 286 5.35 -2.96 8.66
C LEU A 286 6.27 -1.80 8.29
N LYS A 287 6.65 -0.97 9.28
CA LYS A 287 7.44 0.26 9.05
C LYS A 287 8.95 0.06 9.17
N HIS A 288 9.35 -0.76 10.14
CA HIS A 288 10.74 -0.96 10.57
C HIS A 288 11.23 -2.41 10.42
N GLY A 289 10.33 -3.34 10.08
CA GLY A 289 10.69 -4.73 9.81
C GLY A 289 11.59 -4.86 8.59
N ASN A 290 12.52 -5.82 8.67
CA ASN A 290 13.38 -6.21 7.56
C ASN A 290 13.03 -7.64 7.15
N MET A 291 11.93 -7.79 6.42
CA MET A 291 11.38 -9.09 6.01
C MET A 291 11.30 -9.18 4.49
N GLN A 292 11.31 -10.41 3.98
CA GLN A 292 11.10 -10.64 2.56
C GLN A 292 9.68 -10.23 2.14
N PRO A 293 9.46 -9.76 0.90
CA PRO A 293 8.14 -9.40 0.38
C PRO A 293 7.09 -10.51 0.57
N ARG A 294 7.48 -11.77 0.35
CA ARG A 294 6.62 -12.94 0.50
C ARG A 294 6.20 -13.19 1.94
N GLU A 295 7.16 -13.06 2.87
CA GLU A 295 6.90 -13.20 4.30
C GLU A 295 5.94 -12.11 4.78
N GLU A 296 6.16 -10.84 4.43
CA GLU A 296 5.21 -9.76 4.77
C GLU A 296 3.82 -10.01 4.17
N GLY A 297 3.74 -10.51 2.93
CA GLY A 297 2.48 -10.88 2.29
C GLY A 297 1.70 -11.95 3.07
N ALA A 298 2.38 -13.01 3.51
CA ALA A 298 1.78 -14.09 4.30
C ALA A 298 1.35 -13.61 5.71
N LEU A 299 2.16 -12.77 6.36
CA LEU A 299 1.79 -12.21 7.67
C LEU A 299 0.61 -11.23 7.58
N CYS A 300 0.49 -10.48 6.48
CA CYS A 300 -0.69 -9.67 6.22
C CYS A 300 -1.94 -10.55 6.06
N ALA A 301 -1.86 -11.61 5.24
CA ALA A 301 -2.96 -12.55 5.04
C ALA A 301 -3.43 -13.19 6.35
N LEU A 302 -2.48 -13.53 7.24
CA LEU A 302 -2.76 -14.01 8.59
C LEU A 302 -3.62 -13.01 9.39
N GLN A 303 -3.18 -11.75 9.47
CA GLN A 303 -3.92 -10.71 10.21
C GLN A 303 -5.29 -10.41 9.60
N ASP A 304 -5.41 -10.56 8.28
CA ASP A 304 -6.67 -10.40 7.56
C ASP A 304 -7.64 -11.59 7.80
N ARG A 305 -7.22 -12.63 8.54
CA ARG A 305 -8.04 -13.77 8.99
C ARG A 305 -8.64 -14.64 7.89
N ASN A 306 -8.18 -14.49 6.66
CA ASN A 306 -8.77 -15.18 5.51
C ASN A 306 -7.94 -16.35 4.97
N ILE A 307 -7.00 -16.88 5.77
CA ILE A 307 -6.09 -17.97 5.36
C ILE A 307 -6.74 -19.37 5.30
N PHE A 308 -7.98 -19.51 5.78
CA PHE A 308 -8.67 -20.81 5.89
C PHE A 308 -9.94 -20.89 5.04
N LEU A 309 -10.07 -20.06 3.99
CA LEU A 309 -11.18 -19.97 3.02
C LEU A 309 -12.45 -20.76 3.41
N GLU A 310 -13.54 -20.07 3.76
CA GLU A 310 -14.90 -20.47 4.21
C GLU A 310 -15.41 -21.93 4.07
N LYS A 311 -14.56 -22.95 4.20
CA LYS A 311 -14.96 -24.34 4.28
C LYS A 311 -15.18 -24.59 5.76
N GLY A 312 -16.37 -25.09 6.11
CA GLY A 312 -16.81 -25.48 7.46
C GLY A 312 -15.99 -26.63 8.08
N ILE A 313 -14.67 -26.61 7.87
CA ILE A 313 -13.70 -27.55 8.40
C ILE A 313 -13.63 -27.32 9.90
N LYS A 314 -13.91 -28.37 10.66
CA LYS A 314 -13.74 -28.36 12.11
C LYS A 314 -12.25 -28.33 12.45
N CYS A 315 -11.91 -27.72 13.57
CA CYS A 315 -10.56 -27.73 14.11
C CYS A 315 -10.05 -29.19 14.22
N PRO A 316 -8.89 -29.54 13.63
CA PRO A 316 -8.39 -30.91 13.67
C PRO A 316 -7.99 -31.36 15.08
N HIS A 317 -7.76 -30.41 15.99
CA HIS A 317 -7.33 -30.66 17.35
C HIS A 317 -8.52 -30.90 18.28
N CYS A 318 -9.37 -29.88 18.51
CA CYS A 318 -10.50 -30.02 19.43
C CYS A 318 -11.71 -30.70 18.80
N ARG A 319 -11.93 -30.57 17.48
CA ARG A 319 -13.12 -31.05 16.74
C ARG A 319 -14.45 -30.42 17.18
N ASP A 320 -14.42 -29.41 18.05
CA ASP A 320 -15.61 -28.76 18.59
C ASP A 320 -15.99 -27.49 17.83
N LYS A 321 -15.00 -26.67 17.47
CA LYS A 321 -15.19 -25.37 16.80
C LYS A 321 -14.73 -25.42 15.35
N TYR A 322 -15.28 -24.53 14.52
CA TYR A 322 -14.77 -24.30 13.16
C TYR A 322 -13.33 -23.80 13.18
N LYS A 323 -12.56 -24.22 12.17
CA LYS A 323 -11.17 -23.81 11.99
C LYS A 323 -11.14 -22.35 11.53
N SER A 324 -10.87 -21.45 12.47
CA SER A 324 -10.63 -20.03 12.20
C SER A 324 -9.26 -19.61 12.71
N VAL A 325 -8.75 -18.48 12.21
CA VAL A 325 -7.48 -17.92 12.69
C VAL A 325 -7.57 -17.59 14.17
N ASP A 326 -8.63 -16.91 14.61
CA ASP A 326 -8.83 -16.56 16.02
C ASP A 326 -8.87 -17.81 16.92
N HIS A 327 -9.59 -18.85 16.49
CA HIS A 327 -9.68 -20.10 17.23
C HIS A 327 -8.33 -20.78 17.38
N MET A 328 -7.64 -20.98 16.26
CA MET A 328 -6.37 -21.69 16.25
C MET A 328 -5.24 -20.86 16.87
N ALA A 329 -5.30 -19.53 16.82
CA ALA A 329 -4.32 -18.68 17.45
C ALA A 329 -4.42 -18.71 18.98
N THR A 330 -5.63 -18.62 19.55
CA THR A 330 -5.79 -18.37 21.00
C THR A 330 -6.97 -19.03 21.71
N GLN A 331 -7.83 -19.80 21.02
CA GLN A 331 -9.05 -20.37 21.63
C GLN A 331 -9.15 -21.90 21.54
N CYS A 332 -8.16 -22.58 20.97
CA CYS A 332 -8.13 -24.04 20.89
C CYS A 332 -7.43 -24.61 22.12
N ASP A 333 -8.19 -25.10 23.10
CA ASP A 333 -7.67 -25.55 24.40
C ASP A 333 -6.58 -26.63 24.28
N ARG A 334 -6.67 -27.49 23.26
CA ARG A 334 -5.68 -28.56 23.03
C ARG A 334 -4.33 -28.07 22.52
N MET A 335 -4.30 -26.92 21.84
CA MET A 335 -3.07 -26.34 21.26
C MET A 335 -2.58 -25.11 22.01
N LEU A 336 -3.45 -24.51 22.83
CA LEU A 336 -3.23 -23.22 23.45
C LEU A 336 -1.90 -23.15 24.20
N SER A 337 -1.61 -24.13 25.06
CA SER A 337 -0.38 -24.17 25.87
C SER A 337 0.88 -24.18 24.99
N HIS A 338 0.94 -25.08 24.00
CA HIS A 338 2.10 -25.23 23.13
C HIS A 338 2.32 -24.01 22.23
N ASP A 339 1.27 -23.54 21.54
CA ASP A 339 1.37 -22.43 20.60
C ASP A 339 1.59 -21.08 21.30
N TYR A 340 0.97 -20.90 22.48
CA TYR A 340 1.27 -19.77 23.36
C TYR A 340 2.75 -19.76 23.74
N MET A 341 3.28 -20.90 24.22
CA MET A 341 4.66 -21.01 24.69
C MET A 341 5.67 -20.68 23.59
N ARG A 342 5.43 -21.12 22.35
CA ARG A 342 6.29 -20.77 21.19
C ARG A 342 6.38 -19.26 20.95
N ARG A 343 5.23 -18.57 20.92
CA ARG A 343 5.18 -17.11 20.71
C ARG A 343 5.80 -16.35 21.87
N HIS A 344 5.46 -16.77 23.09
CA HIS A 344 5.99 -16.20 24.33
C HIS A 344 7.51 -16.28 24.35
N ASN A 345 8.07 -17.47 24.14
CA ASN A 345 9.51 -17.69 24.23
C ASN A 345 10.28 -16.93 23.16
N GLU A 346 9.74 -16.77 21.95
CA GLU A 346 10.37 -15.93 20.92
C GLU A 346 10.39 -14.45 21.30
N ALA A 347 9.28 -13.92 21.83
CA ALA A 347 9.24 -12.55 22.32
C ALA A 347 10.21 -12.35 23.51
N LEU A 348 10.16 -13.24 24.50
CA LEU A 348 11.03 -13.25 25.67
C LEU A 348 12.51 -13.32 25.28
N ARG A 349 12.87 -14.16 24.31
CA ARG A 349 14.24 -14.30 23.81
C ARG A 349 14.78 -13.02 23.18
N CYS A 350 13.94 -12.28 22.46
CA CYS A 350 14.31 -10.99 21.89
C CYS A 350 14.52 -9.93 22.98
N ILE A 351 13.61 -9.87 23.96
CA ILE A 351 13.70 -8.96 25.11
C ILE A 351 14.95 -9.26 25.93
N HIS A 352 15.18 -10.53 26.26
CA HIS A 352 16.35 -10.99 27.00
C HIS A 352 17.65 -10.60 26.29
N LEU A 353 17.76 -10.81 24.98
CA LEU A 353 18.94 -10.38 24.20
C LEU A 353 19.17 -8.88 24.35
N GLN A 354 18.12 -8.08 24.17
CA GLN A 354 18.23 -6.63 24.24
C GLN A 354 18.63 -6.16 25.63
N LEU A 355 18.08 -6.77 26.69
CA LEU A 355 18.49 -6.51 28.07
C LEU A 355 19.96 -6.88 28.30
N CYS A 356 20.43 -8.04 27.83
CA CYS A 356 21.84 -8.41 27.93
C CYS A 356 22.76 -7.41 27.20
N LEU A 357 22.35 -6.89 26.04
CA LEU A 357 23.09 -5.85 25.33
C LEU A 357 23.12 -4.54 26.11
N ASN A 358 21.98 -4.11 26.65
CA ASN A 358 21.83 -2.86 27.40
C ASN A 358 22.73 -2.82 28.65
N TYR A 359 22.89 -3.96 29.34
CA TYR A 359 23.73 -4.09 30.52
C TYR A 359 25.17 -4.56 30.24
N GLY A 360 25.57 -4.67 28.97
CA GLY A 360 26.93 -5.09 28.59
C GLY A 360 27.26 -6.55 28.94
N LEU A 361 26.26 -7.41 29.13
CA LEU A 361 26.43 -8.85 29.39
C LEU A 361 26.75 -9.64 28.12
N THR A 362 26.46 -9.09 26.95
CA THR A 362 26.86 -9.62 25.64
C THR A 362 27.18 -8.48 24.68
N LYS A 363 28.04 -8.74 23.69
CA LYS A 363 28.34 -7.81 22.59
C LYS A 363 27.65 -8.21 21.28
N SER A 364 27.18 -9.46 21.17
CA SER A 364 26.59 -9.99 19.95
C SER A 364 25.13 -9.56 19.81
N LYS A 365 24.78 -8.92 18.69
CA LYS A 365 23.38 -8.58 18.33
C LYS A 365 22.66 -9.71 17.58
N LYS A 366 23.33 -10.84 17.34
CA LYS A 366 22.79 -11.93 16.52
C LYS A 366 21.81 -12.79 17.33
N ILE A 367 20.52 -12.54 17.14
CA ILE A 367 19.45 -13.31 17.79
C ILE A 367 19.52 -14.81 17.49
N ARG A 368 19.94 -15.23 16.28
CA ARG A 368 20.04 -16.66 15.92
C ARG A 368 20.90 -17.48 16.88
N ASN A 369 21.92 -16.87 17.49
CA ASN A 369 22.86 -17.55 18.36
C ASN A 369 22.58 -17.28 19.85
N HIS A 370 21.51 -16.56 20.16
CA HIS A 370 21.15 -16.21 21.53
C HIS A 370 20.21 -17.27 22.12
N SER A 371 20.62 -17.83 23.25
CA SER A 371 19.80 -18.70 24.09
C SER A 371 19.29 -17.97 25.33
N LEU A 372 18.09 -18.36 25.77
CA LEU A 372 17.60 -17.96 27.09
C LEU A 372 18.44 -18.69 28.14
N GLN A 373 19.12 -17.93 28.99
CA GLN A 373 19.91 -18.48 30.08
C GLN A 373 19.25 -18.11 31.40
N GLU A 374 19.16 -19.09 32.30
CA GLU A 374 18.49 -18.94 33.59
C GLU A 374 19.06 -17.78 34.41
N CYS A 375 20.38 -17.61 34.39
CA CYS A 375 21.04 -16.49 35.05
C CYS A 375 22.22 -15.97 34.22
N ARG A 376 22.27 -14.64 34.04
CA ARG A 376 23.44 -13.91 33.56
C ARG A 376 23.74 -12.74 34.48
N ALA A 377 24.96 -12.66 34.98
CA ALA A 377 25.36 -11.61 35.91
C ALA A 377 26.76 -11.07 35.59
N ASN A 378 26.99 -9.83 36.02
CA ASN A 378 28.31 -9.23 36.15
C ASN A 378 28.39 -8.53 37.53
N LYS A 379 29.43 -7.70 37.74
CA LYS A 379 29.58 -6.95 39.00
C LYS A 379 28.42 -5.96 39.27
N SER A 380 27.74 -5.53 38.21
CA SER A 380 26.78 -4.42 38.21
C SER A 380 25.32 -4.87 38.16
N VAL A 381 25.02 -5.97 37.49
CA VAL A 381 23.66 -6.46 37.29
C VAL A 381 23.58 -7.98 37.38
N GLU A 382 22.42 -8.47 37.76
CA GLU A 382 22.02 -9.88 37.64
C GLU A 382 20.67 -9.98 36.94
N ILE A 383 20.63 -10.71 35.82
CA ILE A 383 19.40 -11.00 35.06
C ILE A 383 19.10 -12.49 35.25
N ARG A 384 17.91 -12.80 35.74
CA ARG A 384 17.38 -14.15 35.82
C ARG A 384 16.17 -14.30 34.91
N VAL A 385 16.07 -15.41 34.19
CA VAL A 385 14.95 -15.73 33.29
C VAL A 385 14.30 -17.00 33.78
N ASP A 386 12.96 -17.01 33.87
CA ASP A 386 12.17 -18.18 34.28
C ASP A 386 12.76 -18.91 35.50
N THR A 387 13.24 -18.16 36.50
CA THR A 387 13.93 -18.71 37.67
C THR A 387 13.19 -18.34 38.94
N ARG A 388 13.05 -19.30 39.86
CA ARG A 388 12.42 -19.05 41.15
C ARG A 388 13.31 -18.12 41.98
N ILE A 389 12.73 -17.01 42.43
CA ILE A 389 13.39 -16.06 43.32
C ILE A 389 13.14 -16.53 44.77
N PRO A 390 14.22 -16.82 45.53
CA PRO A 390 14.08 -17.22 46.92
C PRO A 390 13.59 -16.03 47.75
N THR A 391 12.62 -16.27 48.62
CA THR A 391 12.01 -15.28 49.51
C THR A 391 11.90 -15.87 50.90
N SER A 392 12.04 -15.05 51.95
CA SER A 392 11.88 -15.51 53.34
C SER A 392 10.41 -15.69 53.73
N ILE A 393 9.49 -15.14 52.93
CA ILE A 393 8.03 -15.33 53.05
C ILE A 393 7.51 -16.26 51.95
N LYS A 394 6.36 -16.91 52.17
CA LYS A 394 5.69 -17.71 51.15
C LYS A 394 4.96 -16.80 50.17
N VAL A 395 5.56 -16.55 48.99
CA VAL A 395 4.93 -15.82 47.89
C VAL A 395 4.35 -16.79 46.87
N LYS A 396 3.07 -16.62 46.49
CA LYS A 396 2.40 -17.47 45.49
C LYS A 396 3.08 -17.41 44.11
N TYR A 397 3.41 -16.22 43.66
CA TYR A 397 4.10 -15.99 42.39
C TYR A 397 5.54 -15.55 42.65
N ASN A 398 6.50 -16.44 42.39
CA ASN A 398 7.93 -16.19 42.64
C ASN A 398 8.85 -16.60 41.48
N LYS A 399 8.31 -16.83 40.28
CA LYS A 399 9.07 -17.24 39.08
C LYS A 399 8.72 -16.30 37.90
N PRO A 400 9.19 -15.04 37.92
CA PRO A 400 8.91 -14.09 36.84
C PRO A 400 9.59 -14.49 35.53
N ASP A 401 9.06 -14.03 34.40
CA ASP A 401 9.64 -14.29 33.06
C ASP A 401 11.06 -13.69 32.99
N VAL A 402 11.24 -12.44 33.45
CA VAL A 402 12.57 -11.84 33.69
C VAL A 402 12.61 -11.10 35.02
N PHE A 403 13.67 -11.33 35.80
CA PHE A 403 14.04 -10.58 36.99
C PHE A 403 15.40 -9.93 36.79
N ILE A 404 15.50 -8.63 37.06
CA ILE A 404 16.75 -7.86 36.92
C ILE A 404 17.03 -7.19 38.25
N LEU A 405 18.21 -7.44 38.81
CA LEU A 405 18.75 -6.74 39.97
C LEU A 405 19.89 -5.81 39.51
N ASP A 406 19.60 -4.52 39.34
CA ASP A 406 20.59 -3.51 39.00
C ASP A 406 21.21 -2.94 40.30
N LYS A 407 22.47 -3.32 40.56
CA LYS A 407 23.20 -2.94 41.76
C LYS A 407 23.74 -1.51 41.69
N ILE A 408 23.86 -0.93 40.49
CA ILE A 408 24.32 0.45 40.30
C ILE A 408 23.16 1.41 40.54
N LYS A 409 22.02 1.16 39.87
CA LYS A 409 20.83 2.02 40.01
C LYS A 409 20.04 1.76 41.29
N LYS A 410 20.36 0.69 42.02
CA LYS A 410 19.60 0.20 43.17
C LYS A 410 18.13 0.00 42.80
N GLU A 411 17.90 -0.70 41.69
CA GLU A 411 16.57 -0.98 41.13
C GLU A 411 16.39 -2.48 40.87
N ILE A 412 15.20 -2.99 41.16
CA ILE A 412 14.72 -4.30 40.78
C ILE A 412 13.64 -4.13 39.71
N LEU A 413 13.85 -4.73 38.54
CA LEU A 413 12.90 -4.72 37.45
C LEU A 413 12.40 -6.13 37.16
N ILE A 414 11.09 -6.31 37.20
CA ILE A 414 10.40 -7.53 36.78
C ILE A 414 9.73 -7.28 35.44
N VAL A 415 9.94 -8.18 34.47
CA VAL A 415 9.29 -8.11 33.16
C VAL A 415 8.43 -9.35 32.99
N GLU A 416 7.18 -9.14 32.60
CA GLU A 416 6.23 -10.21 32.29
C GLU A 416 5.75 -10.08 30.84
N VAL A 417 5.98 -11.11 30.03
CA VAL A 417 5.64 -11.13 28.60
C VAL A 417 4.29 -11.81 28.42
N GLY A 418 3.37 -11.18 27.69
CA GLY A 418 2.04 -11.76 27.41
C GLY A 418 1.68 -11.72 25.93
N ILE A 419 1.32 -12.87 25.36
CA ILE A 419 0.78 -12.97 24.00
C ILE A 419 -0.67 -13.46 24.07
N THR A 420 -1.62 -12.63 23.64
CA THR A 420 -3.05 -12.90 23.89
C THR A 420 -3.94 -12.61 22.68
N SER A 421 -5.25 -12.77 22.83
CA SER A 421 -6.25 -12.29 21.88
C SER A 421 -6.54 -10.80 22.10
N PHE A 422 -7.10 -10.13 21.10
CA PHE A 422 -7.51 -8.73 21.25
C PHE A 422 -8.50 -8.53 22.41
N ASP A 423 -9.49 -9.40 22.54
CA ASP A 423 -10.54 -9.27 23.56
C ASP A 423 -9.99 -9.35 25.00
N ASN A 424 -8.87 -10.06 25.20
CA ASN A 424 -8.22 -10.24 26.49
C ASN A 424 -7.03 -9.29 26.71
N LEU A 425 -6.68 -8.45 25.74
CA LEU A 425 -5.44 -7.66 25.76
C LEU A 425 -5.28 -6.83 27.04
N ARG A 426 -6.33 -6.08 27.42
CA ARG A 426 -6.30 -5.18 28.58
C ARG A 426 -6.31 -5.93 29.91
N ALA A 427 -7.09 -7.01 29.99
CA ALA A 427 -7.15 -7.86 31.17
C ALA A 427 -5.79 -8.50 31.44
N VAL A 428 -5.14 -9.07 30.42
CA VAL A 428 -3.82 -9.70 30.54
C VAL A 428 -2.73 -8.67 30.86
N GLU A 429 -2.78 -7.48 30.26
CA GLU A 429 -1.83 -6.40 30.59
C GLU A 429 -1.93 -6.00 32.07
N THR A 430 -3.16 -5.88 32.59
CA THR A 430 -3.42 -5.54 33.99
C THR A 430 -3.00 -6.67 34.93
N GLU A 431 -3.38 -7.92 34.62
CA GLU A 431 -2.98 -9.10 35.39
C GLU A 431 -1.47 -9.20 35.51
N LYS A 432 -0.74 -9.11 34.38
CA LYS A 432 0.73 -9.21 34.37
C LYS A 432 1.40 -8.05 35.09
N LYS A 433 0.80 -6.85 35.10
CA LYS A 433 1.30 -5.71 35.86
C LYS A 433 1.32 -5.97 37.36
N HIS A 434 0.29 -6.65 37.87
CA HIS A 434 0.05 -6.81 39.31
C HIS A 434 0.45 -8.19 39.86
N LYS A 435 0.68 -9.17 38.98
CA LYS A 435 1.01 -10.56 39.35
C LYS A 435 2.17 -10.70 40.34
N TYR A 436 3.16 -9.81 40.27
CA TYR A 436 4.37 -9.87 41.09
C TYR A 436 4.49 -8.73 42.11
N ASP A 437 3.40 -8.01 42.44
CA ASP A 437 3.45 -6.89 43.40
C ASP A 437 4.05 -7.31 44.76
N LEU A 438 3.62 -8.46 45.30
CA LEU A 438 4.15 -9.00 46.56
C LEU A 438 5.62 -9.37 46.47
N LEU A 439 6.05 -10.01 45.37
CA LEU A 439 7.45 -10.38 45.16
C LEU A 439 8.32 -9.13 45.05
N ALA A 440 7.88 -8.17 44.22
CA ALA A 440 8.57 -6.91 44.01
C ALA A 440 8.76 -6.16 45.32
N ASN A 441 7.69 -5.98 46.10
CA ASN A 441 7.76 -5.28 47.39
C ASN A 441 8.69 -5.98 48.38
N HIS A 442 8.64 -7.30 48.46
CA HIS A 442 9.50 -8.07 49.36
C HIS A 442 10.98 -7.96 48.97
N CYS A 443 11.32 -8.18 47.70
CA CYS A 443 12.70 -8.07 47.22
C CYS A 443 13.22 -6.62 47.34
N GLY A 444 12.37 -5.62 47.05
CA GLY A 444 12.70 -4.20 47.24
C GLY A 444 13.06 -3.87 48.68
N ALA A 445 12.25 -4.33 49.64
CA ALA A 445 12.52 -4.15 51.06
C ALA A 445 13.81 -4.86 51.51
N MET A 446 14.04 -6.10 51.06
CA MET A 446 15.25 -6.86 51.41
C MET A 446 16.54 -6.20 50.90
N ASN A 447 16.51 -5.62 49.70
CA ASN A 447 17.69 -5.01 49.09
C ASN A 447 17.82 -3.50 49.37
N GLY A 448 16.76 -2.86 49.87
CA GLY A 448 16.66 -1.40 49.95
C GLY A 448 16.59 -0.74 48.56
N TYR A 449 16.04 -1.44 47.57
CA TYR A 449 16.03 -1.03 46.15
C TYR A 449 14.63 -0.61 45.71
N LYS A 450 14.55 0.30 44.74
CA LYS A 450 13.28 0.64 44.07
C LYS A 450 12.82 -0.54 43.23
N THR A 451 11.53 -0.78 43.12
CA THR A 451 10.99 -1.88 42.33
C THR A 451 10.05 -1.40 41.23
N ARG A 452 10.03 -2.14 40.12
CA ARG A 452 9.15 -1.87 39.00
C ARG A 452 8.75 -3.16 38.29
N ILE A 453 7.51 -3.19 37.80
CA ILE A 453 6.98 -4.30 37.00
C ILE A 453 6.57 -3.76 35.64
N ILE A 454 7.06 -4.38 34.57
CA ILE A 454 6.73 -4.04 33.19
C ILE A 454 5.97 -5.20 32.54
N PRO A 455 4.66 -5.06 32.27
CA PRO A 455 3.90 -6.01 31.46
C PRO A 455 4.16 -5.75 29.97
N TYR A 456 5.01 -6.56 29.33
CA TYR A 456 5.23 -6.51 27.89
C TYR A 456 4.19 -7.39 27.18
N VAL A 457 3.01 -6.81 26.93
CA VAL A 457 1.87 -7.55 26.36
C VAL A 457 1.54 -7.08 24.94
N MET A 458 1.24 -8.03 24.06
CA MET A 458 0.68 -7.81 22.72
C MET A 458 -0.26 -8.93 22.30
N THR A 459 -1.05 -8.72 21.25
CA THR A 459 -1.86 -9.80 20.68
C THR A 459 -1.02 -10.69 19.74
N TRP A 460 -1.56 -11.85 19.36
CA TRP A 460 -0.97 -12.68 18.29
C TRP A 460 -0.86 -11.95 16.95
N GLU A 461 -1.66 -10.89 16.75
CA GLU A 461 -1.64 -10.01 15.58
C GLU A 461 -0.59 -8.89 15.72
N GLY A 462 0.09 -8.78 16.85
CA GLY A 462 1.02 -7.68 17.13
C GLY A 462 0.33 -6.38 17.57
N ILE A 463 -0.96 -6.42 17.92
CA ILE A 463 -1.70 -5.25 18.43
C ILE A 463 -1.28 -4.97 19.87
N THR A 464 -1.14 -3.68 20.20
CA THR A 464 -0.65 -3.20 21.49
C THR A 464 -1.46 -2.00 21.99
N THR A 465 -1.50 -1.82 23.32
CA THR A 465 -2.16 -0.68 23.96
C THR A 465 -1.35 0.61 23.79
N THR A 466 -1.96 1.75 24.14
CA THR A 466 -1.24 3.04 24.23
C THR A 466 -0.13 3.04 25.29
N PHE A 467 -0.22 2.20 26.32
CA PHE A 467 0.82 2.05 27.35
C PHE A 467 2.07 1.33 26.85
N HIS A 468 1.95 0.49 25.80
CA HIS A 468 3.07 -0.29 25.29
C HIS A 468 4.30 0.55 24.92
N LYS A 469 4.10 1.77 24.40
CA LYS A 469 5.19 2.70 24.10
C LYS A 469 6.03 3.02 25.34
N LYS A 470 5.39 3.22 26.50
CA LYS A 470 6.06 3.49 27.78
C LYS A 470 6.91 2.29 28.19
N TYR A 471 6.32 1.09 28.19
CA TYR A 471 7.02 -0.14 28.54
C TYR A 471 8.23 -0.40 27.64
N ARG A 472 8.08 -0.17 26.33
CA ARG A 472 9.15 -0.31 25.35
C ARG A 472 10.33 0.64 25.62
N ILE A 473 10.05 1.91 25.93
CA ILE A 473 11.07 2.91 26.27
C ILE A 473 11.78 2.53 27.57
N GLU A 474 11.03 2.09 28.58
CA GLU A 474 11.59 1.68 29.88
C GLU A 474 12.49 0.46 29.79
N LEU A 475 12.19 -0.49 28.89
CA LEU A 475 13.04 -1.63 28.57
C LEU A 475 14.21 -1.28 27.62
N ASN A 476 14.28 -0.02 27.15
CA ASN A 476 15.22 0.45 26.14
C ASN A 476 15.23 -0.44 24.89
N LEU A 477 14.04 -0.72 24.36
CA LEU A 477 13.83 -1.43 23.10
C LEU A 477 13.61 -0.41 21.98
N ASP A 478 14.45 -0.46 20.94
CA ASP A 478 14.26 0.40 19.77
C ASP A 478 13.10 -0.10 18.87
N SER A 479 12.66 0.75 17.93
CA SER A 479 11.55 0.41 17.04
C SER A 479 11.86 -0.78 16.11
N ARG A 480 13.13 -1.07 15.82
CA ARG A 480 13.54 -2.23 15.01
C ARG A 480 13.41 -3.53 15.80
N THR A 481 13.74 -3.51 17.08
CA THR A 481 13.60 -4.65 18.00
C THR A 481 12.13 -4.97 18.23
N GLN A 482 11.29 -3.96 18.47
CA GLN A 482 9.84 -4.13 18.54
C GLN A 482 9.27 -4.72 17.23
N ALA A 483 9.65 -4.15 16.09
CA ALA A 483 9.25 -4.65 14.78
C ALA A 483 9.64 -6.11 14.58
N TYR A 484 10.84 -6.49 15.02
CA TYR A 484 11.31 -7.87 14.98
C TYR A 484 10.47 -8.78 15.91
N ILE A 485 10.19 -8.37 17.15
CA ILE A 485 9.35 -9.13 18.08
C ILE A 485 7.96 -9.37 17.48
N GLN A 486 7.31 -8.33 16.97
CA GLN A 486 6.00 -8.44 16.32
C GLN A 486 6.03 -9.40 15.13
N ALA A 487 7.02 -9.27 14.24
CA ALA A 487 7.18 -10.16 13.10
C ALA A 487 7.37 -11.62 13.54
N ARG A 488 8.12 -11.87 14.63
CA ARG A 488 8.30 -13.22 15.18
C ARG A 488 7.01 -13.78 15.78
N VAL A 489 6.26 -12.99 16.52
CA VAL A 489 4.96 -13.41 17.08
C VAL A 489 3.97 -13.78 15.96
N LEU A 490 3.88 -12.93 14.93
CA LEU A 490 3.06 -13.19 13.74
C LEU A 490 3.51 -14.46 13.02
N LYS A 491 4.82 -14.62 12.79
CA LYS A 491 5.39 -15.80 12.13
C LYS A 491 5.13 -17.10 12.91
N MET A 492 5.37 -17.11 14.21
CA MET A 492 5.07 -18.27 15.06
C MET A 492 3.57 -18.61 15.03
N THR A 493 2.72 -17.59 14.95
CA THR A 493 1.27 -17.80 14.79
C THR A 493 0.96 -18.45 13.45
N LEU A 494 1.49 -17.93 12.34
CA LEU A 494 1.29 -18.51 11.01
C LEU A 494 1.78 -19.97 10.93
N GLU A 495 2.98 -20.25 11.46
CA GLU A 495 3.52 -21.61 11.54
C GLU A 495 2.66 -22.52 12.42
N SER A 496 2.01 -22.02 13.47
CA SER A 496 1.10 -22.85 14.25
C SER A 496 -0.19 -23.20 13.48
N LEU A 497 -0.56 -22.40 12.48
CA LEU A 497 -1.81 -22.50 11.72
C LEU A 497 -1.74 -23.39 10.47
N SER A 498 -0.59 -23.46 9.81
CA SER A 498 -0.36 -24.27 8.60
C SER A 498 0.90 -25.11 8.71
N MET A 499 0.81 -26.38 8.29
CA MET A 499 1.97 -27.27 8.16
C MET A 499 2.89 -26.85 7.02
N GLU A 500 2.37 -26.28 5.91
CA GLU A 500 3.20 -25.72 4.83
C GLU A 500 4.03 -24.54 5.35
N ALA A 501 3.41 -23.66 6.15
CA ALA A 501 4.12 -22.55 6.79
C ALA A 501 5.25 -23.02 7.72
N ARG A 502 5.11 -24.17 8.39
CA ARG A 502 6.19 -24.80 9.19
C ARG A 502 7.35 -25.34 8.34
N ARG A 503 7.06 -25.78 7.11
CA ARG A 503 8.06 -26.31 6.16
C ARG A 503 8.74 -25.21 5.34
N GLY A 504 8.24 -23.98 5.41
CA GLY A 504 8.67 -22.88 4.54
C GLY A 504 8.14 -23.02 3.11
N GLU A 505 7.16 -23.91 2.91
CA GLU A 505 6.46 -24.12 1.64
C GLU A 505 5.31 -23.10 1.54
N VAL A 506 5.10 -22.57 0.34
CA VAL A 506 4.07 -21.57 0.06
C VAL A 506 2.70 -22.20 0.29
N ILE A 507 1.71 -21.40 0.71
CA ILE A 507 0.30 -21.78 0.65
C ILE A 507 -0.03 -21.99 -0.83
N MET A 508 0.10 -23.22 -1.30
CA MET A 508 -0.35 -23.63 -2.62
C MET A 508 -1.82 -24.01 -2.50
N GLU A 509 -2.69 -23.28 -3.18
CA GLU A 509 -4.01 -23.79 -3.49
C GLU A 509 -4.03 -24.32 -4.92
N ASN A 510 -4.68 -25.48 -5.07
CA ASN A 510 -4.90 -26.15 -6.35
C ASN A 510 -5.57 -25.19 -7.35
N GLU A 511 -4.87 -24.90 -8.44
CA GLU A 511 -5.28 -24.02 -9.55
C GLU A 511 -6.44 -24.57 -10.42
N GLN A 512 -7.22 -25.57 -9.95
CA GLN A 512 -8.08 -26.35 -10.85
C GLN A 512 -9.61 -26.21 -10.70
N GLU A 513 -10.16 -25.36 -9.82
CA GLU A 513 -11.64 -25.19 -9.78
C GLU A 513 -12.15 -23.74 -9.68
N VAL A 514 -11.27 -22.74 -9.58
CA VAL A 514 -11.70 -21.31 -9.52
C VAL A 514 -11.58 -20.61 -10.88
N THR A 515 -10.69 -21.10 -11.74
CA THR A 515 -10.47 -20.58 -13.10
C THR A 515 -11.68 -20.76 -14.00
N GLU A 516 -12.53 -21.78 -13.82
CA GLU A 516 -13.69 -21.98 -14.71
C GLU A 516 -14.87 -21.03 -14.41
N LYS A 517 -15.04 -20.52 -13.19
CA LYS A 517 -16.13 -19.58 -12.88
C LYS A 517 -15.77 -18.11 -13.14
N GLU A 518 -14.50 -17.73 -12.97
CA GLU A 518 -14.06 -16.36 -13.27
C GLU A 518 -13.67 -16.17 -14.76
N ASN A 519 -13.30 -17.23 -15.48
CA ASN A 519 -13.09 -17.16 -16.94
C ASN A 519 -14.38 -16.99 -17.73
N LEU A 520 -15.54 -17.38 -17.18
CA LEU A 520 -16.84 -17.13 -17.83
C LEU A 520 -17.30 -15.67 -17.69
N GLU A 521 -16.85 -14.94 -16.65
CA GLU A 521 -17.16 -13.51 -16.49
C GLU A 521 -16.12 -12.60 -17.15
N SER A 522 -14.87 -13.03 -17.30
CA SER A 522 -13.82 -12.27 -18.01
C SER A 522 -13.83 -12.46 -19.54
N ASN A 523 -14.30 -13.60 -20.05
CA ASN A 523 -14.47 -13.82 -21.51
C ASN A 523 -15.64 -13.04 -22.14
N MET A 524 -16.36 -12.22 -21.36
CA MET A 524 -17.34 -11.27 -21.91
C MET A 524 -16.74 -9.94 -22.38
N CYS A 525 -15.41 -9.73 -22.22
CA CYS A 525 -14.75 -8.49 -22.60
C CYS A 525 -13.92 -8.57 -23.90
N GLU A 526 -13.63 -9.75 -24.44
CA GLU A 526 -12.76 -9.88 -25.63
C GLU A 526 -13.48 -9.93 -26.99
N ASN A 527 -14.82 -9.92 -27.05
CA ASN A 527 -15.53 -9.96 -28.34
C ASN A 527 -16.79 -9.08 -28.40
N ARG A 528 -16.63 -7.76 -28.48
CA ARG A 528 -17.65 -6.90 -29.10
C ARG A 528 -17.03 -5.99 -30.17
N PRO A 529 -17.53 -6.03 -31.41
CA PRO A 529 -17.25 -5.00 -32.40
C PRO A 529 -17.80 -3.66 -31.91
N ILE A 530 -17.04 -2.60 -32.16
CA ILE A 530 -17.46 -1.21 -31.96
C ILE A 530 -18.51 -0.89 -33.04
N SER A 531 -19.80 -0.99 -32.72
CA SER A 531 -20.83 -0.15 -33.34
C SER A 531 -22.13 -0.10 -32.52
N ILE A 532 -22.76 1.08 -32.60
CA ILE A 532 -24.14 1.44 -32.26
C ILE A 532 -24.34 2.00 -30.82
N CYS A 533 -24.09 3.30 -30.74
CA CYS A 533 -24.98 4.23 -30.03
C CYS A 533 -26.34 4.22 -30.72
N ASP A 534 -27.40 3.92 -29.96
CA ASP A 534 -28.73 4.55 -29.97
C ASP A 534 -29.70 3.58 -29.29
N ASP A 535 -30.05 3.85 -28.02
CA ASP A 535 -31.34 3.50 -27.39
C ASP A 535 -31.33 3.76 -25.87
N ILE A 536 -31.09 5.01 -25.45
CA ILE A 536 -31.46 5.47 -24.08
C ILE A 536 -32.14 6.86 -24.16
N LEU A 537 -33.11 6.98 -25.07
CA LEU A 537 -34.00 8.15 -25.15
C LEU A 537 -35.43 7.72 -25.49
N LYS A 538 -36.02 6.87 -24.65
CA LYS A 538 -37.47 6.71 -24.50
C LYS A 538 -37.77 5.94 -23.23
N ASN A 539 -38.09 6.66 -22.16
CA ASN A 539 -39.25 6.40 -21.30
C ASN A 539 -39.19 7.34 -20.09
N LYS A 540 -39.85 8.49 -20.27
CA LYS A 540 -40.33 9.34 -19.18
C LYS A 540 -41.79 8.95 -18.90
N ILE A 541 -42.06 8.69 -17.62
CA ILE A 541 -43.29 9.03 -16.88
C ILE A 541 -44.55 8.21 -17.23
N GLU A 542 -44.99 7.36 -16.29
CA GLU A 542 -46.23 7.55 -15.52
C GLU A 542 -46.31 6.54 -14.34
N ILE A 543 -46.75 7.04 -13.18
CA ILE A 543 -47.10 6.36 -11.92
C ILE A 543 -48.60 6.68 -11.72
N PRO A 544 -49.43 5.97 -10.92
CA PRO A 544 -49.51 4.56 -10.47
C PRO A 544 -50.90 3.95 -10.78
N LEU A 545 -51.18 2.71 -10.33
CA LEU A 545 -52.35 2.35 -9.50
C LEU A 545 -52.35 0.85 -9.15
N TYR A 546 -52.26 0.53 -7.86
CA TYR A 546 -52.84 -0.68 -7.24
C TYR A 546 -54.38 -0.60 -7.30
N PRO A 547 -55.22 -1.64 -7.06
CA PRO A 547 -54.93 -2.89 -6.30
C PRO A 547 -55.58 -4.20 -6.84
N LYS A 548 -55.04 -5.36 -6.42
CA LYS A 548 -55.71 -6.35 -5.55
C LYS A 548 -54.75 -7.46 -5.15
#